data_AF-A0A6M0RRV2-F1
#
_entry.id   AF-A0A6M0RRV2-F1
#
_cell.length_a   1.000
_cell.length_b   1.000
_cell.length_c   1.000
_cell.angle_alpha   90.00
_cell.angle_beta   90.00
_cell.angle_gamma   90.00
#
_symmetry.space_group_name_H-M   'P 1'
#
loop_
_entity.id
_entity.type
_entity.pdbx_description
1 polymer ?
#
loop_
_entity_poly.entity_id
_entity_poly.type
_entity_poly.pdbx_seq_one_letter_code
_entity_poly.pdbx_strand_id
1 'polypeptide(L)'
;VGTAAIQLAQLLGAHVIATASSESKITHLQDLGVDHALNHRTQNVVTEVQRITENKGIQVALDGGGQVTLPQCLTAVANEGRIISYGYTTGVEATLPLVKLIGRNVQLFGIALWYNQHYRTTLTTLRDLVVPAIVNGQVQPAITVVQGLECVPQILLQMEQNHLMGKVVIVP
;
A
#
# COMPACT_ATOMS: atom_id res chain seq x y z
N VAL A 1 5.37 2.70 -3.22
CA VAL A 1 4.58 1.44 -3.37
C VAL A 1 3.09 1.72 -3.30
N GLY A 2 2.59 2.30 -2.20
CA GLY A 2 1.15 2.56 -2.01
C GLY A 2 0.47 3.30 -3.18
N THR A 3 1.05 4.39 -3.69
CA THR A 3 0.49 5.16 -4.81
C THR A 3 0.35 4.36 -6.11
N ALA A 4 1.29 3.45 -6.40
CA ALA A 4 1.19 2.56 -7.56
C ALA A 4 0.15 1.47 -7.33
N ALA A 5 0.07 0.92 -6.11
CA ALA A 5 -0.92 -0.10 -5.75
C ALA A 5 -2.36 0.44 -5.85
N ILE A 6 -2.59 1.69 -5.42
CA ILE A 6 -3.88 2.39 -5.56
C ILE A 6 -4.30 2.45 -7.03
N GLN A 7 -3.45 3.02 -7.89
CA GLN A 7 -3.77 3.22 -9.30
C GLN A 7 -3.97 1.90 -10.05
N LEU A 8 -3.17 0.87 -9.73
CA LEU A 8 -3.35 -0.46 -10.30
C LEU A 8 -4.62 -1.14 -9.80
N ALA A 9 -5.00 -0.97 -8.53
CA ALA A 9 -6.24 -1.51 -8.00
C ALA A 9 -7.47 -0.86 -8.66
N GLN A 10 -7.47 0.47 -8.82
CA GLN A 10 -8.52 1.20 -9.54
C GLN A 10 -8.58 0.79 -11.01
N LEU A 11 -7.44 0.63 -11.69
CA LEU A 11 -7.37 0.13 -13.06
C LEU A 11 -8.02 -1.26 -13.21
N LEU A 12 -7.90 -2.10 -12.18
CA LEU A 12 -8.52 -3.42 -12.12
C LEU A 12 -9.98 -3.39 -11.63
N GLY A 13 -10.57 -2.21 -11.43
CA GLY A 13 -11.95 -2.02 -11.01
C GLY A 13 -12.22 -2.26 -9.53
N ALA A 14 -11.19 -2.21 -8.67
CA ALA A 14 -11.36 -2.36 -7.23
C ALA A 14 -11.78 -1.04 -6.57
N HIS A 15 -12.61 -1.15 -5.53
CA HIS A 15 -12.84 -0.07 -4.59
C HIS A 15 -11.68 0.03 -3.60
N VAL A 16 -11.10 1.22 -3.45
CA VAL A 16 -9.85 1.45 -2.72
C VAL A 16 -10.10 2.27 -1.46
N ILE A 17 -9.76 1.68 -0.31
CA ILE A 17 -9.59 2.37 0.96
C ILE A 17 -8.09 2.54 1.20
N ALA A 18 -7.60 3.77 1.24
CA ALA A 18 -6.18 4.07 1.47
C ALA A 18 -5.99 4.82 2.80
N THR A 19 -4.84 4.61 3.44
CA THR A 19 -4.52 5.28 4.71
C THR A 19 -3.25 6.10 4.62
N ALA A 20 -3.19 7.21 5.35
CA ALA A 20 -2.01 8.06 5.48
C ALA A 20 -1.91 8.72 6.86
N SER A 21 -0.76 9.34 7.13
CA SER A 21 -0.41 9.86 8.47
C SER A 21 -0.57 11.38 8.63
N SER A 22 -0.96 12.11 7.58
CA SER A 22 -1.07 13.58 7.58
C SER A 22 -2.14 14.04 6.60
N GLU A 23 -2.76 15.19 6.87
CA GLU A 23 -3.78 15.78 6.00
C GLU A 23 -3.27 16.02 4.58
N SER A 24 -2.03 16.48 4.42
CA SER A 24 -1.41 16.66 3.08
C SER A 24 -1.35 15.36 2.28
N LYS A 25 -1.09 14.21 2.94
CA LYS A 25 -1.09 12.91 2.29
C LYS A 25 -2.51 12.40 2.05
N ILE A 26 -3.48 12.76 2.90
CA ILE A 26 -4.91 12.45 2.69
C ILE A 26 -5.43 13.16 1.44
N THR A 27 -5.17 14.46 1.29
CA THR A 27 -5.51 15.20 0.07
C THR A 27 -4.87 14.53 -1.15
N HIS A 28 -3.60 14.15 -1.07
CA HIS A 28 -2.95 13.43 -2.15
C HIS A 28 -3.61 12.08 -2.49
N LEU A 29 -4.06 11.31 -1.49
CA LEU A 29 -4.82 10.09 -1.73
C LEU A 29 -6.15 10.37 -2.44
N GLN A 30 -6.85 11.44 -2.06
CA GLN A 30 -8.09 11.87 -2.70
C GLN A 30 -7.85 12.32 -4.15
N ASP A 31 -6.75 13.02 -4.43
CA ASP A 31 -6.35 13.41 -5.79
C ASP A 31 -6.04 12.20 -6.68
N LEU A 32 -5.59 11.08 -6.08
CA LEU A 32 -5.44 9.80 -6.78
C LEU A 32 -6.78 9.09 -7.02
N GLY A 33 -7.90 9.64 -6.54
CA GLY A 33 -9.26 9.13 -6.80
C GLY A 33 -9.67 7.93 -5.96
N VAL A 34 -9.06 7.69 -4.79
CA VAL A 34 -9.48 6.59 -3.90
C VAL A 34 -10.93 6.80 -3.46
N ASP A 35 -11.69 5.71 -3.31
CA ASP A 35 -13.07 5.79 -2.81
C ASP A 35 -13.11 6.35 -1.37
N HIS A 36 -12.13 5.96 -0.55
CA HIS A 36 -12.01 6.44 0.82
C HIS A 36 -10.54 6.65 1.24
N ALA A 37 -10.24 7.82 1.79
CA ALA A 37 -8.95 8.14 2.40
C ALA A 37 -9.11 8.29 3.92
N LEU A 38 -8.27 7.60 4.70
CA LEU A 38 -8.33 7.59 6.17
C LEU A 38 -7.02 8.06 6.79
N ASN A 39 -7.08 8.99 7.73
CA ASN A 39 -5.94 9.39 8.53
C ASN A 39 -5.77 8.43 9.72
N HIS A 40 -4.79 7.52 9.64
CA HIS A 40 -4.60 6.49 10.67
C HIS A 40 -4.07 7.03 12.00
N ARG A 41 -3.70 8.32 12.09
CA ARG A 41 -3.31 8.97 13.35
C ARG A 41 -4.50 9.52 14.12
N THR A 42 -5.58 9.89 13.43
CA THR A 42 -6.75 10.52 14.02
C THR A 42 -8.00 9.64 13.99
N GLN A 43 -7.99 8.59 13.16
CA GLN A 43 -9.11 7.67 12.97
C GLN A 43 -8.70 6.23 13.33
N ASN A 44 -9.65 5.46 13.85
CA ASN A 44 -9.49 4.02 13.97
C ASN A 44 -9.81 3.35 12.62
N VAL A 45 -8.76 2.89 11.93
CA VAL A 45 -8.86 2.30 10.58
C VAL A 45 -9.81 1.10 10.55
N VAL A 46 -9.79 0.24 11.57
CA VAL A 46 -10.65 -0.96 11.61
C VAL A 46 -12.12 -0.57 11.70
N THR A 47 -12.45 0.36 12.59
CA THR A 47 -13.82 0.88 12.76
C THR A 47 -14.32 1.54 11.47
N GLU A 48 -13.50 2.36 10.82
CA GLU A 48 -13.88 3.00 9.57
C GLU A 48 -14.06 2.00 8.44
N VAL A 49 -13.19 1.00 8.32
CA VAL A 49 -13.36 -0.07 7.32
C VAL A 49 -14.67 -0.83 7.56
N GLN A 50 -14.98 -1.18 8.81
CA GLN A 50 -16.27 -1.82 9.13
C GLN A 50 -17.46 -0.94 8.75
N ARG A 51 -17.40 0.36 9.03
CA ARG A 51 -18.46 1.30 8.66
C ARG A 51 -18.63 1.40 7.13
N ILE A 52 -17.53 1.57 6.39
CA ILE A 52 -17.52 1.70 4.93
C ILE A 52 -18.02 0.42 4.26
N THR A 53 -17.65 -0.74 4.80
CA THR A 53 -17.99 -2.05 4.22
C THR A 53 -19.26 -2.66 4.79
N GLU A 54 -20.04 -1.92 5.59
CA GLU A 54 -21.26 -2.42 6.25
C GLU A 54 -21.01 -3.72 7.05
N ASN A 55 -19.89 -3.77 7.76
CA ASN A 55 -19.38 -4.92 8.52
C ASN A 55 -18.99 -6.14 7.69
N LYS A 56 -18.94 -6.05 6.36
CA LYS A 56 -18.49 -7.15 5.49
C LYS A 56 -16.97 -7.33 5.52
N GLY A 57 -16.22 -6.24 5.73
CA GLY A 57 -14.76 -6.21 5.67
C GLY A 57 -14.20 -6.11 4.24
N ILE A 58 -12.88 -5.94 4.14
CA ILE A 58 -12.16 -5.85 2.85
C ILE A 58 -11.71 -7.24 2.35
N GLN A 59 -11.77 -7.46 1.03
CA GLN A 59 -11.37 -8.74 0.43
C GLN A 59 -9.84 -8.90 0.36
N VAL A 60 -9.13 -7.78 0.20
CA VAL A 60 -7.67 -7.76 0.11
C VAL A 60 -7.13 -6.58 0.93
N ALA A 61 -6.12 -6.85 1.76
CA ALA A 61 -5.33 -5.84 2.46
C ALA A 61 -3.89 -5.86 1.95
N LEU A 62 -3.34 -4.69 1.60
CA LEU A 62 -1.92 -4.51 1.31
C LEU A 62 -1.26 -3.82 2.51
N ASP A 63 -0.37 -4.52 3.20
CA ASP A 63 0.28 -4.03 4.41
C ASP A 63 1.79 -3.80 4.20
N GLY A 64 2.23 -2.56 4.43
CA GLY A 64 3.65 -2.20 4.45
C GLY A 64 4.18 -1.85 5.85
N GLY A 65 3.31 -1.87 6.87
CA GLY A 65 3.67 -1.42 8.21
C GLY A 65 4.12 -2.53 9.15
N GLY A 66 3.60 -3.76 9.05
CA GLY A 66 4.02 -4.88 9.89
C GLY A 66 3.45 -4.80 11.30
N GLN A 67 4.29 -4.62 12.33
CA GLN A 67 3.95 -4.75 13.76
C GLN A 67 2.59 -4.16 14.16
N VAL A 68 2.32 -2.90 13.79
CA VAL A 68 1.11 -2.18 14.20
C VAL A 68 -0.08 -2.47 13.29
N THR A 69 0.15 -2.56 11.97
CA THR A 69 -0.91 -2.57 10.96
C THR A 69 -1.37 -3.97 10.59
N LEU A 70 -0.51 -4.98 10.64
CA LEU A 70 -0.86 -6.35 10.27
C LEU A 70 -2.01 -6.94 11.12
N PRO A 71 -2.05 -6.75 12.47
CA PRO A 71 -3.19 -7.20 13.28
C PRO A 71 -4.49 -6.42 12.97
N GLN A 72 -4.37 -5.16 12.56
CA GLN A 72 -5.51 -4.33 12.13
C GLN A 72 -6.06 -4.84 10.80
N CYS A 73 -5.19 -5.10 9.82
CA CYS A 73 -5.56 -5.74 8.56
C CYS A 73 -6.28 -7.06 8.83
N LEU A 74 -5.73 -7.93 9.67
CA LEU A 74 -6.39 -9.17 10.05
C LEU A 74 -7.78 -8.92 10.61
N THR A 75 -7.98 -7.92 11.45
CA THR A 75 -9.33 -7.63 11.98
C THR A 75 -10.27 -7.08 10.89
N ALA A 76 -9.77 -6.23 10.00
CA ALA A 76 -10.54 -5.52 8.98
C ALA A 76 -10.93 -6.37 7.76
N VAL A 77 -10.21 -7.47 7.47
CA VAL A 77 -10.54 -8.32 6.32
C VAL A 77 -11.86 -9.08 6.51
N ALA A 78 -12.54 -9.33 5.38
CA ALA A 78 -13.70 -10.19 5.28
C ALA A 78 -13.33 -11.66 5.56
N ASN A 79 -14.37 -12.50 5.72
CA ASN A 79 -14.19 -13.95 5.64
C ASN A 79 -13.55 -14.32 4.30
N GLU A 80 -12.60 -15.26 4.32
CA GLU A 80 -11.80 -15.68 3.17
C GLU A 80 -10.96 -14.56 2.55
N GLY A 81 -10.77 -13.46 3.30
CA GLY A 81 -9.97 -12.33 2.89
C GLY A 81 -8.47 -12.65 2.80
N ARG A 82 -7.76 -11.83 2.03
CA ARG A 82 -6.32 -11.98 1.76
C ARG A 82 -5.55 -10.80 2.30
N ILE A 83 -4.45 -11.07 2.99
CA ILE A 83 -3.52 -10.05 3.49
C ILE A 83 -2.19 -10.25 2.80
N ILE A 84 -1.69 -9.19 2.17
CA ILE A 84 -0.40 -9.18 1.49
C ILE A 84 0.52 -8.26 2.28
N SER A 85 1.41 -8.84 3.07
CA SER A 85 2.42 -8.10 3.81
C SER A 85 3.71 -8.00 2.99
N TYR A 86 4.17 -6.77 2.73
CA TYR A 86 5.36 -6.49 1.92
C TYR A 86 6.38 -5.59 2.63
N GLY A 87 6.11 -5.20 3.89
CA GLY A 87 6.97 -4.30 4.63
C GLY A 87 6.66 -4.30 6.12
N TYR A 88 7.54 -3.65 6.88
CA TYR A 88 7.57 -3.66 8.34
C TYR A 88 8.02 -2.32 8.90
N THR A 89 7.54 -1.20 8.34
CA THR A 89 8.00 0.15 8.74
C THR A 89 7.70 0.49 10.20
N THR A 90 6.76 -0.21 10.84
CA THR A 90 6.42 -0.04 12.26
C THR A 90 7.06 -1.08 13.18
N GLY A 91 7.74 -2.09 12.62
CA GLY A 91 8.41 -3.16 13.37
C GLY A 91 8.34 -4.52 12.67
N VAL A 92 9.34 -5.37 12.93
CA VAL A 92 9.57 -6.66 12.24
C VAL A 92 8.82 -7.85 12.85
N GLU A 93 8.19 -7.67 14.02
CA GLU A 93 7.42 -8.70 14.71
C GLU A 93 5.97 -8.25 14.87
N ALA A 94 5.01 -9.16 14.66
CA ALA A 94 3.59 -8.88 14.83
C ALA A 94 2.87 -10.05 15.53
N THR A 95 2.03 -9.73 16.51
CA THR A 95 1.21 -10.72 17.22
C THR A 95 -0.17 -10.84 16.56
N LEU A 96 -0.50 -12.03 16.07
CA LEU A 96 -1.77 -12.28 15.37
C LEU A 96 -2.68 -13.25 16.16
N PRO A 97 -3.94 -12.87 16.44
CA PRO A 97 -4.90 -13.78 17.07
C PRO A 97 -5.32 -14.89 16.10
N LEU A 98 -4.83 -16.11 16.32
CA LEU A 98 -5.12 -17.27 15.46
C LEU A 98 -6.61 -17.59 15.33
N VAL A 99 -7.41 -17.32 16.37
CA VAL A 99 -8.87 -17.48 16.31
C VAL A 99 -9.50 -16.68 15.17
N LYS A 100 -8.98 -15.47 14.88
CA LYS A 100 -9.48 -14.62 13.79
C LYS A 100 -8.97 -15.06 12.42
N LEU A 101 -7.75 -15.61 12.37
CA LEU A 101 -7.14 -16.11 11.15
C LEU A 101 -7.85 -17.39 10.69
N ILE A 102 -7.92 -18.38 11.58
CA ILE A 102 -8.52 -19.70 11.34
C ILE A 102 -10.04 -19.57 11.22
N GLY A 103 -10.69 -18.89 12.17
CA GLY A 103 -12.15 -18.81 12.23
C GLY A 103 -12.80 -18.06 11.06
N ARG A 104 -12.02 -17.35 10.24
CA ARG A 104 -12.48 -16.64 9.05
C ARG A 104 -11.77 -17.08 7.77
N ASN A 105 -11.02 -18.19 7.80
CA ASN A 105 -10.28 -18.72 6.64
C ASN A 105 -9.40 -17.66 5.94
N VAL A 106 -8.78 -16.77 6.72
CA VAL A 106 -7.98 -15.67 6.17
C VAL A 106 -6.65 -16.19 5.67
N GLN A 107 -6.23 -15.71 4.50
CA GLN A 107 -4.94 -16.04 3.91
C GLN A 107 -3.95 -14.90 4.17
N LEU A 108 -2.74 -15.23 4.62
CA LEU A 108 -1.65 -14.28 4.83
C LEU A 108 -0.48 -14.63 3.90
N PHE A 109 -0.08 -13.68 3.08
CA PHE A 109 1.04 -13.80 2.14
C PHE A 109 2.13 -12.80 2.51
N GLY A 110 3.36 -13.29 2.64
CA GLY A 110 4.56 -12.45 2.67
C GLY A 110 5.10 -12.29 1.25
N ILE A 111 5.39 -11.07 0.82
CA ILE A 111 6.00 -10.79 -0.48
C ILE A 111 7.35 -10.11 -0.29
N ALA A 112 8.38 -10.75 -0.84
CA ALA A 112 9.72 -10.21 -0.99
C ALA A 112 10.09 -10.28 -2.48
N LEU A 113 10.35 -9.11 -3.10
CA LEU A 113 10.61 -9.04 -4.54
C LEU A 113 11.82 -9.89 -4.96
N TRP A 114 12.84 -9.99 -4.10
CA TRP A 114 14.06 -10.74 -4.37
C TRP A 114 13.88 -12.27 -4.30
N TYR A 115 12.82 -12.78 -3.65
CA TYR A 115 12.48 -14.20 -3.60
C TYR A 115 11.36 -14.59 -4.57
N ASN A 116 11.09 -13.75 -5.58
CA ASN A 116 10.03 -13.98 -6.54
C ASN A 116 10.38 -15.08 -7.54
N GLN A 117 10.02 -16.32 -7.22
CA GLN A 117 10.16 -17.48 -8.11
C GLN A 117 9.28 -17.38 -9.37
N HIS A 118 8.26 -16.53 -9.35
CA HIS A 118 7.37 -16.25 -10.48
C HIS A 118 7.77 -14.97 -11.25
N TYR A 119 9.07 -14.64 -11.26
CA TYR A 119 9.60 -13.45 -11.92
C TYR A 119 9.17 -13.33 -13.39
N ARG A 120 9.13 -14.45 -14.14
CA ARG A 120 8.66 -14.45 -15.55
C ARG A 120 7.21 -13.98 -15.67
N THR A 121 6.32 -14.50 -14.83
CA THR A 121 4.92 -14.06 -14.78
C THR A 121 4.82 -12.58 -14.41
N THR A 122 5.66 -12.13 -13.46
CA THR A 122 5.72 -10.72 -13.06
C THR A 122 6.13 -9.82 -14.22
N LEU A 123 7.14 -10.20 -15.00
CA LEU A 123 7.53 -9.48 -16.21
C LEU A 123 6.42 -9.44 -17.25
N THR A 124 5.68 -10.54 -17.45
CA THR A 124 4.53 -10.58 -18.34
C THR A 124 3.45 -9.59 -17.87
N THR A 125 3.09 -9.58 -16.58
CA THR A 125 2.15 -8.60 -16.03
C THR A 125 2.64 -7.16 -16.20
N LEU A 126 3.93 -6.90 -15.99
CA LEU A 126 4.50 -5.58 -16.22
C LEU A 126 4.36 -5.16 -17.68
N ARG A 127 4.72 -6.04 -18.63
CA ARG A 127 4.65 -5.77 -20.06
C ARG A 127 3.21 -5.58 -20.56
N ASP A 128 2.29 -6.42 -20.09
CA ASP A 128 0.95 -6.51 -20.69
C ASP A 128 -0.08 -5.61 -20.00
N LEU A 129 0.15 -5.24 -18.73
CA LEU A 129 -0.76 -4.41 -17.95
C LEU A 129 -0.12 -3.08 -17.54
N VAL A 130 1.02 -3.12 -16.86
CA VAL A 130 1.56 -1.94 -16.16
C VAL A 130 2.17 -0.92 -17.13
N VAL A 131 3.01 -1.37 -18.07
CA VAL A 131 3.67 -0.49 -19.05
C VAL A 131 2.63 0.21 -19.95
N PRO A 132 1.65 -0.50 -20.55
CA PRO A 132 0.59 0.15 -21.33
C PRO A 132 -0.22 1.16 -20.50
N ALA A 133 -0.55 0.82 -19.26
CA ALA A 133 -1.30 1.73 -18.38
C ALA A 133 -0.53 3.02 -18.06
N ILE A 134 0.81 2.93 -17.93
CA ILE A 134 1.66 4.12 -17.77
C ILE A 134 1.70 4.94 -19.06
N VAL A 135 1.92 4.30 -20.20
CA VAL A 135 1.98 4.97 -21.52
C VAL A 135 0.67 5.69 -21.84
N ASN A 136 -0.46 5.09 -21.47
CA ASN A 136 -1.80 5.66 -21.69
C ASN A 136 -2.22 6.68 -20.61
N GLY A 137 -1.35 6.98 -19.64
CA GLY A 137 -1.64 7.95 -18.56
C GLY A 137 -2.65 7.47 -17.51
N GLN A 138 -3.04 6.19 -17.52
CA GLN A 138 -3.94 5.58 -16.54
C GLN A 138 -3.23 5.31 -15.20
N VAL A 139 -1.91 5.10 -15.24
CA VAL A 139 -1.05 5.03 -14.07
C VAL A 139 0.03 6.08 -14.20
N GLN A 140 0.04 7.05 -13.30
CA GLN A 140 0.99 8.14 -13.25
C GLN A 140 1.86 8.00 -11.99
N PRO A 141 3.13 7.61 -12.14
CA PRO A 141 4.05 7.57 -11.01
C PRO A 141 4.27 8.98 -10.47
N ALA A 142 4.04 9.19 -9.17
CA ALA A 142 4.48 10.41 -8.50
C ALA A 142 6.00 10.39 -8.42
N ILE A 143 6.68 11.21 -9.23
CA ILE A 143 8.14 11.27 -9.32
C ILE A 143 8.63 12.66 -8.90
N THR A 144 9.58 12.69 -7.97
CA THR A 144 10.37 13.88 -7.65
C THR A 144 11.75 13.71 -8.27
N VAL A 145 12.10 14.55 -9.25
CA VAL A 145 13.41 14.53 -9.88
C VAL A 145 14.33 15.54 -9.21
N VAL A 146 15.51 15.12 -8.80
CA VAL A 146 16.54 15.97 -8.20
C VAL A 146 17.83 15.83 -9.00
N GLN A 147 18.55 16.93 -9.17
CA GLN A 147 19.81 16.99 -9.92
C GLN A 147 21.00 16.94 -8.96
N GLY A 148 22.06 16.26 -9.39
CA GLY A 148 23.34 16.21 -8.69
C GLY A 148 23.40 15.15 -7.58
N LEU A 149 24.48 14.37 -7.57
CA LEU A 149 24.69 13.33 -6.55
C LEU A 149 24.97 13.93 -5.15
N GLU A 150 25.36 15.20 -5.07
CA GLU A 150 25.57 15.93 -3.84
C GLU A 150 24.29 16.06 -2.99
N CYS A 151 23.10 15.96 -3.59
CA CYS A 151 21.83 16.06 -2.87
C CYS A 151 21.47 14.77 -2.09
N VAL A 152 22.13 13.64 -2.39
CA VAL A 152 21.78 12.31 -1.86
C VAL A 152 21.65 12.29 -0.33
N PRO A 153 22.61 12.83 0.45
CA PRO A 153 22.51 12.78 1.92
C PRO A 153 21.26 13.50 2.44
N GLN A 154 20.97 14.69 1.91
CA GLN A 154 19.81 15.49 2.33
C GLN A 154 18.49 14.79 1.98
N ILE A 155 18.41 14.19 0.80
CA ILE A 155 17.22 13.43 0.35
C ILE A 155 16.98 12.22 1.25
N LEU A 156 18.03 11.46 1.61
CA LEU A 156 17.89 10.32 2.51
C LEU A 156 17.36 10.73 3.90
N LEU A 157 17.82 11.87 4.43
CA LEU A 157 17.30 12.42 5.70
C LEU A 157 15.82 12.81 5.59
N GLN A 158 15.41 13.43 4.48
CA GLN A 158 13.99 13.76 4.24
C GLN A 158 13.11 12.50 4.09
N MET A 159 13.65 11.43 3.48
CA MET A 159 12.98 10.14 3.40
C MET A 159 12.74 9.53 4.78
N GLU A 160 13.75 9.54 5.65
CA GLU A 160 13.65 9.03 7.02
C GLU A 160 12.60 9.78 7.84
N GLN A 161 12.50 11.09 7.65
CA GLN A 161 11.49 11.93 8.29
C GLN A 161 10.08 11.79 7.70
N ASN A 162 9.87 10.88 6.73
CA ASN A 162 8.58 10.65 6.06
C ASN A 162 8.00 11.90 5.34
N HIS A 163 8.85 12.83 4.93
CA HIS A 163 8.42 14.07 4.26
C HIS A 163 8.26 13.90 2.73
N LEU A 164 8.84 12.87 2.14
CA LEU A 164 8.77 12.66 0.69
C LEU A 164 7.54 11.84 0.28
N MET A 165 6.92 12.25 -0.83
CA MET A 165 5.85 11.52 -1.49
C MET A 165 6.36 10.93 -2.81
N GLY A 166 5.88 9.74 -3.15
CA GLY A 166 6.23 9.11 -4.41
C GLY A 166 7.66 8.56 -4.47
N LYS A 167 8.23 8.55 -5.67
CA LYS A 167 9.57 8.04 -5.98
C LYS A 167 10.51 9.21 -6.23
N VAL A 168 11.64 9.24 -5.53
CA VAL A 168 12.72 10.18 -5.86
C VAL A 168 13.61 9.57 -6.93
N VAL A 169 13.94 10.35 -7.95
CA VAL A 169 14.89 10.03 -9.02
C VAL A 169 16.00 11.06 -8.96
N ILE A 170 17.23 10.60 -8.81
CA ILE A 170 18.42 11.45 -8.81
C ILE A 170 19.06 11.33 -10.17
N VAL A 171 19.20 12.47 -10.85
CA VAL A 171 19.89 12.59 -12.14
C VAL A 171 21.31 13.07 -11.85
N PRO A 172 22.35 12.28 -12.19
CA PRO A 172 23.74 12.63 -11.92
C PRO A 172 24.18 13.93 -12.57
#